data_AF-A0A2M7VL48-F1
#
_entry.id   AF-A0A2M7VL48-F1
#
_cell.length_a   1.000
_cell.length_b   1.000
_cell.length_c   1.000
_cell.angle_alpha   90.00
_cell.angle_beta   90.00
_cell.angle_gamma   90.00
#
_symmetry.space_group_name_H-M   'P 1'
#
loop_
_entity.id
_entity.type
_entity.pdbx_description
1 polymer ?
#
loop_
_entity_poly.entity_id
_entity_poly.type
_entity_poly.pdbx_seq_one_letter_code
_entity_poly.pdbx_strand_id
1 'polypeptide(L)'
;FYYYIINTSHFSFDKKISLYEQIPYFKKLKRYPQVKNSLRFVQKLRNAVAHWELDEKMSNKNEIIIYNPVTFERLKLDDKLIEKFKEHEKFLLKIFDWE
;
A
#
# COMPACT_ATOMS: atom_id res chain seq x y z
N PHE A 1 4.98 10.80 21.39
CA PHE A 1 5.33 11.87 20.43
C PHE A 1 5.40 11.36 18.98
N TYR A 2 6.37 10.52 18.59
CA TYR A 2 6.48 10.00 17.21
C TYR A 2 5.24 9.24 16.70
N TYR A 3 4.66 8.39 17.55
CA TYR A 3 3.41 7.69 17.23
C TYR A 3 2.26 8.66 16.94
N TYR A 4 2.19 9.78 17.67
CA TYR A 4 1.19 10.82 17.44
C TYR A 4 1.39 11.52 16.08
N ILE A 5 2.65 11.82 15.71
CA ILE A 5 2.99 12.41 14.41
C ILE A 5 2.61 11.50 13.25
N ILE A 6 2.88 10.19 13.37
CA ILE A 6 2.51 9.20 12.34
C ILE A 6 0.99 9.07 12.24
N ASN A 7 0.25 9.27 13.33
CA ASN A 7 -1.19 9.00 13.36
C ASN A 7 -2.04 10.23 13.05
N THR A 8 -1.47 11.43 13.07
CA THR A 8 -2.14 12.68 12.71
C THR A 8 -2.81 12.58 11.32
N SER A 9 -4.11 12.93 11.27
CA SER A 9 -4.95 12.87 10.07
C SER A 9 -4.50 13.80 8.95
N HIS A 10 -3.79 14.89 9.29
CA HIS A 10 -3.23 15.83 8.32
C HIS A 10 -2.03 15.29 7.51
N PHE A 11 -1.46 14.14 7.88
CA PHE A 11 -0.43 13.49 7.06
C PHE A 11 -1.05 12.51 6.06
N SER A 12 -0.72 12.69 4.78
CA SER A 12 -1.05 11.68 3.77
C SER A 12 -0.40 10.35 4.09
N PHE A 13 -0.98 9.26 3.60
CA PHE A 13 -0.44 7.92 3.78
C PHE A 13 1.03 7.83 3.34
N ASP A 14 1.40 8.46 2.23
CA ASP A 14 2.77 8.53 1.74
C ASP A 14 3.73 9.22 2.72
N LYS A 15 3.30 10.33 3.33
CA LYS A 15 4.11 11.04 4.33
C LYS A 15 4.30 10.18 5.58
N LYS A 16 3.27 9.45 6.01
CA LYS A 16 3.35 8.51 7.14
C LYS A 16 4.37 7.39 6.87
N ILE A 17 4.38 6.82 5.67
CA ILE A 17 5.38 5.84 5.23
C ILE A 17 6.79 6.44 5.23
N SER A 18 6.94 7.63 4.65
CA SER A 18 8.23 8.30 4.56
C SER A 18 8.83 8.54 5.95
N LEU A 19 8.02 9.02 6.90
CA LEU A 19 8.44 9.19 8.29
C LEU A 19 8.87 7.86 8.92
N TYR A 20 8.08 6.79 8.74
CA TYR A 20 8.43 5.45 9.25
C TYR A 20 9.77 4.95 8.71
N GLU A 21 10.07 5.19 7.43
CA GLU A 21 11.32 4.76 6.78
C GLU A 21 12.53 5.64 7.11
N GLN A 22 12.32 6.93 7.39
CA GLN A 22 13.40 7.87 7.68
C GLN A 22 13.93 7.74 9.10
N ILE A 23 13.08 7.38 10.07
CA ILE A 23 13.45 7.32 11.49
C ILE A 23 14.37 6.10 11.75
N PRO A 24 15.63 6.30 12.22
CA PRO A 24 16.58 5.21 12.44
C PRO A 24 16.13 4.17 13.48
N TYR A 25 15.31 4.59 14.44
CA TYR A 25 14.75 3.69 15.46
C TYR A 25 13.95 2.54 14.83
N PHE A 26 13.06 2.83 13.88
CA PHE A 26 12.24 1.80 13.25
C PHE A 26 13.07 0.80 12.45
N LYS A 27 14.17 1.24 11.83
CA LYS A 27 15.08 0.36 11.08
C LYS A 27 15.71 -0.75 11.94
N LYS A 28 15.80 -0.54 13.26
CA LYS A 28 16.34 -1.52 14.22
C LYS A 28 15.30 -2.53 14.68
N LEU A 29 14.01 -2.31 14.41
CA LEU A 29 12.96 -3.23 14.82
C LEU A 29 13.01 -4.51 13.98
N LYS A 30 12.89 -5.67 14.65
CA LYS A 30 12.91 -6.99 13.99
C LYS A 30 11.88 -7.12 12.87
N ARG A 31 10.72 -6.47 13.01
CA ARG A 31 9.61 -6.51 12.05
C ARG A 31 9.69 -5.43 10.96
N TYR A 32 10.69 -4.56 10.99
CA TYR A 32 10.82 -3.45 10.05
C TYR A 32 10.73 -3.85 8.58
N PRO A 33 11.40 -4.93 8.10
CA PRO A 33 11.29 -5.34 6.71
C PRO A 33 9.85 -5.71 6.32
N GLN A 34 9.13 -6.42 7.19
CA GLN A 34 7.74 -6.83 6.94
C GLN A 34 6.79 -5.63 6.91
N VAL A 35 6.97 -4.69 7.84
CA VAL A 35 6.18 -3.45 7.89
C VAL A 35 6.44 -2.58 6.67
N LYS A 36 7.71 -2.36 6.33
CA LYS A 36 8.09 -1.62 5.12
C LYS A 36 7.50 -2.24 3.86
N ASN A 37 7.61 -3.55 3.69
CA ASN A 37 7.08 -4.25 2.53
C ASN A 37 5.56 -4.10 2.41
N SER A 38 4.85 -4.22 3.54
CA SER A 38 3.39 -4.08 3.56
C SER A 38 2.95 -2.64 3.28
N LEU A 39 3.60 -1.65 3.88
CA LEU A 39 3.35 -0.24 3.61
C LEU A 39 3.58 0.10 2.12
N ARG A 40 4.70 -0.36 1.54
CA ARG A 40 5.01 -0.14 0.12
C ARG A 40 4.06 -0.86 -0.83
N PHE A 41 3.60 -2.06 -0.46
CA PHE A 41 2.58 -2.78 -1.22
C PHE A 41 1.30 -1.95 -1.30
N VAL A 42 0.76 -1.53 -0.15
CA VAL A 42 -0.48 -0.73 -0.08
C VAL A 42 -0.31 0.59 -0.84
N GLN A 43 0.82 1.26 -0.69
CA GLN A 43 1.12 2.51 -1.39
C GLN A 43 1.09 2.32 -2.92
N LYS A 44 1.82 1.33 -3.43
CA LYS A 44 1.88 1.06 -4.87
C LYS A 44 0.51 0.73 -5.44
N LEU A 45 -0.25 -0.11 -4.74
CA LEU A 45 -1.59 -0.50 -5.18
C LEU A 45 -2.55 0.69 -5.21
N ARG A 46 -2.57 1.53 -4.16
CA ARG A 46 -3.39 2.76 -4.13
C ARG A 46 -3.01 3.71 -5.25
N ASN A 47 -1.72 3.91 -5.49
CA ASN A 47 -1.25 4.79 -6.56
C ASN A 47 -1.63 4.27 -7.94
N ALA A 48 -1.54 2.95 -8.16
CA ALA A 48 -2.00 2.34 -9.41
C ALA A 48 -3.51 2.58 -9.60
N VAL A 49 -4.34 2.23 -8.61
CA VAL A 49 -5.80 2.40 -8.71
C VAL A 49 -6.21 3.86 -8.88
N ALA A 50 -5.47 4.81 -8.30
CA ALA A 50 -5.79 6.24 -8.39
C ALA A 50 -5.37 6.91 -9.70
N HIS A 51 -4.36 6.37 -10.39
CA HIS A 51 -3.70 7.09 -11.50
C HIS A 51 -3.56 6.28 -12.78
N TRP A 52 -3.82 4.98 -12.76
CA TRP A 52 -3.76 4.13 -13.95
C TRP A 52 -5.13 4.10 -14.64
N GLU A 53 -5.09 3.83 -15.94
CA GLU A 53 -6.28 3.78 -16.78
C GLU A 53 -6.85 2.36 -16.82
N LEU A 54 -8.16 2.25 -17.00
CA LEU A 54 -8.86 0.98 -17.17
C LEU A 54 -8.68 0.46 -18.60
N ASP A 55 -8.20 -0.77 -18.75
CA ASP A 55 -8.24 -1.50 -20.02
C ASP A 55 -9.54 -2.31 -20.09
N GLU A 56 -10.63 -1.66 -20.54
CA GLU A 56 -11.95 -2.29 -20.64
C GLU A 56 -11.97 -3.51 -21.57
N LYS A 57 -11.10 -3.54 -22.59
CA LYS A 57 -11.06 -4.62 -23.58
C LYS A 57 -10.45 -5.90 -22.99
N MET A 58 -9.47 -5.75 -22.11
CA MET A 58 -8.82 -6.89 -21.43
C MET A 58 -9.51 -7.26 -20.12
N SER A 59 -10.35 -6.38 -19.57
CA SER A 59 -11.11 -6.65 -18.35
C SER A 59 -12.30 -7.57 -18.60
N ASN A 60 -12.66 -8.35 -17.59
CA ASN A 60 -13.86 -9.19 -17.59
C ASN A 60 -14.47 -9.25 -16.18
N LYS A 61 -15.48 -10.10 -15.98
CA LYS A 61 -16.20 -10.20 -14.70
C LYS A 61 -15.34 -10.65 -13.52
N ASN A 62 -14.24 -11.35 -13.79
CA ASN A 62 -13.38 -11.94 -12.75
C ASN A 62 -12.08 -11.15 -12.54
N GLU A 63 -11.73 -10.27 -13.48
CA GLU A 63 -10.49 -9.50 -13.42
C GLU A 63 -10.66 -8.13 -14.07
N ILE A 64 -10.15 -7.11 -13.39
CA ILE A 64 -10.07 -5.75 -13.93
C ILE A 64 -8.60 -5.48 -14.25
N ILE A 65 -8.30 -5.12 -15.49
CA ILE A 65 -6.94 -4.77 -15.91
C ILE A 65 -6.82 -3.25 -15.92
N ILE A 66 -5.88 -2.73 -15.13
CA ILE A 66 -5.49 -1.32 -15.19
C ILE A 66 -4.06 -1.21 -15.74
N TYR A 67 -3.76 -0.11 -16.42
CA TYR A 67 -2.45 0.12 -17.02
C TYR A 67 -1.95 1.54 -16.80
N ASN A 68 -0.64 1.68 -16.66
CA ASN A 68 0.01 2.98 -16.60
C ASN A 68 0.21 3.51 -18.03
N PRO A 69 -0.37 4.66 -18.41
CA PRO A 69 -0.20 5.20 -19.75
C PRO A 69 1.24 5.69 -20.05
N VAL A 70 2.05 5.92 -19.01
CA VAL A 70 3.44 6.39 -19.14
C VAL A 70 4.43 5.24 -19.24
N THR A 71 4.31 4.24 -18.37
CA THR A 71 5.26 3.11 -18.30
C THR A 71 4.78 1.87 -19.06
N PHE A 72 3.53 1.84 -19.52
CA PHE A 72 2.87 0.68 -20.13
C PHE A 72 2.82 -0.57 -19.25
N GLU A 73 3.10 -0.42 -17.95
CA GLU A 73 2.91 -1.48 -16.97
C GLU A 73 1.42 -1.79 -16.82
N ARG A 74 1.09 -3.07 -16.60
CA ARG A 74 -0.28 -3.54 -16.38
C ARG A 74 -0.38 -4.21 -15.02
N LEU A 75 -1.53 -4.03 -14.38
CA LEU A 75 -1.87 -4.66 -13.13
C LEU A 75 -3.24 -5.31 -13.25
N LYS A 76 -3.30 -6.58 -12.86
CA LYS A 76 -4.53 -7.35 -12.78
C LYS A 76 -5.10 -7.21 -11.37
N LEU A 77 -6.26 -6.60 -11.27
CA LEU A 77 -7.08 -6.54 -10.06
C LEU A 77 -8.02 -7.75 -10.07
N ASP A 78 -7.62 -8.80 -9.36
CA ASP A 78 -8.39 -10.03 -9.17
C ASP A 78 -8.58 -10.34 -7.67
N ASP A 79 -9.40 -11.35 -7.37
CA ASP A 79 -9.66 -11.78 -5.99
C ASP A 79 -8.38 -12.09 -5.22
N LYS A 80 -7.37 -12.64 -5.90
CA LYS A 80 -6.08 -12.96 -5.28
C LYS A 80 -5.33 -11.70 -4.84
N LEU A 81 -5.32 -10.65 -5.66
CA LEU A 81 -4.70 -9.37 -5.32
C LEU A 81 -5.46 -8.69 -4.18
N ILE A 82 -6.79 -8.78 -4.18
CA ILE A 82 -7.64 -8.24 -3.11
C ILE A 82 -7.41 -8.97 -1.79
N GLU A 83 -7.34 -10.30 -1.78
CA GLU A 83 -7.02 -11.06 -0.56
C GLU A 83 -5.62 -10.71 -0.04
N LYS A 84 -4.63 -10.62 -0.93
CA LYS A 84 -3.29 -10.14 -0.56
C LYS A 84 -3.31 -8.74 0.04
N PHE A 85 -4.14 -7.84 -0.48
CA PHE A 85 -4.32 -6.51 0.09
C PHE A 85 -4.91 -6.58 1.50
N LYS A 86 -5.96 -7.37 1.72
CA LYS A 86 -6.55 -7.57 3.06
C LYS A 86 -5.54 -8.15 4.06
N GLU A 87 -4.68 -9.07 3.64
CA GLU A 87 -3.61 -9.61 4.47
C GLU A 87 -2.62 -8.52 4.92
N HIS A 88 -2.17 -7.68 3.98
CA HIS A 88 -1.28 -6.56 4.29
C HIS A 88 -1.96 -5.51 5.18
N GLU A 89 -3.22 -5.18 4.92
CA GLU A 89 -4.01 -4.25 5.74
C GLU A 89 -4.15 -4.77 7.17
N LYS A 90 -4.63 -6.01 7.35
CA LYS A 90 -4.77 -6.66 8.66
C LYS A 90 -3.45 -6.73 9.42
N PHE A 91 -2.36 -7.06 8.73
CA PHE A 91 -1.02 -7.05 9.32
C PHE A 91 -0.63 -5.67 9.83
N LEU A 92 -0.87 -4.61 9.04
CA LEU A 92 -0.54 -3.23 9.42
C LEU A 92 -1.41 -2.74 10.58
N LEU A 93 -2.72 -2.99 10.56
CA LEU A 93 -3.63 -2.61 11.65
C LEU A 93 -3.18 -3.21 12.98
N LYS A 94 -2.80 -4.49 12.99
CA LYS A 94 -2.28 -5.18 14.16
C LYS A 94 -0.92 -4.63 14.63
N ILE A 95 -0.06 -4.16 13.72
CA ILE A 95 1.25 -3.62 14.09
C ILE A 95 1.13 -2.23 14.73
N PHE A 96 0.13 -1.45 14.32
CA PHE A 96 -0.06 -0.09 14.82
C PHE A 96 -1.08 0.02 15.96
N ASP A 97 -1.62 -1.10 16.42
CA ASP A 97 -2.67 -1.19 17.46
C ASP A 97 -3.91 -0.33 17.10
N TRP A 98 -4.40 -0.48 15.87
CA TRP A 98 -5.57 0.23 15.34
C TRP A 98 -6.80 -0.69 15.18
N GLU A 99 -6.94 -1.69 16.06
CA GLU A 99 -8.10 -2.60 16.08
C GLU A 99 -9.45 -1.87 16.20
#